data_AF-A0A9D1GRW0-F1
#
_entry.id   AF-A0A9D1GRW0-F1
#
_cell.length_a   1.000
_cell.length_b   1.000
_cell.length_c   1.000
_cell.angle_alpha   90.00
_cell.angle_beta   90.00
_cell.angle_gamma   90.00
#
_symmetry.space_group_name_H-M   'P 1'
#
loop_
_entity.id
_entity.type
_entity.pdbx_description
1 polymer ?
#
loop_
_entity_poly.entity_id
_entity_poly.type
_entity_poly.pdbx_seq_one_letter_code
_entity_poly.pdbx_strand_id
1 'polypeptide(L)'
;MLSYHIIDPIITAFHWEYLADLNIVSILFRLILAVLCGGILGFERAKKHHAAGFRTHIIVCLGSTIAMMTNDFLSRVTESGDGARLGAQVISGIGFLGAGTILVTSRNQIRGLTTAASLWACACL
;
A
#
# COMPACT_ATOMS: atom_id res chain seq x y z
N MET A 1 -1.55 -8.72 34.02
CA MET A 1 -1.47 -7.71 35.10
C MET A 1 -0.53 -6.61 34.61
N LEU A 2 -0.93 -5.44 34.12
CA LEU A 2 -2.19 -4.70 34.04
C LEU A 2 -1.96 -3.66 32.92
N SER A 3 -2.73 -3.66 31.82
CA SER A 3 -3.03 -2.49 30.95
C SER A 3 -3.83 -2.84 29.67
N TYR A 4 -4.78 -3.78 29.72
CA TYR A 4 -5.73 -4.04 28.61
C TYR A 4 -7.20 -3.84 29.04
N HIS A 5 -7.44 -3.10 30.12
CA HIS A 5 -8.80 -2.89 30.66
C HIS A 5 -9.36 -1.48 30.45
N ILE A 6 -8.73 -0.63 29.63
CA ILE A 6 -9.27 0.69 29.31
C ILE A 6 -9.11 0.95 27.82
N ILE A 7 -9.92 0.27 27.00
CA ILE A 7 -10.24 0.72 25.65
C ILE A 7 -11.76 0.65 25.51
N ASP A 8 -12.37 1.76 25.92
CA ASP A 8 -13.67 2.31 25.58
C ASP A 8 -14.79 1.37 25.09
N PRO A 9 -15.91 1.24 25.84
CA PRO A 9 -17.14 0.61 25.35
C PRO A 9 -17.78 1.34 24.15
N ILE A 10 -17.24 2.50 23.75
CA ILE A 10 -17.64 3.26 22.57
C ILE A 10 -17.03 2.69 21.28
N ILE A 11 -15.85 2.04 21.36
CA ILE A 11 -15.15 1.46 20.20
C ILE A 11 -15.69 0.07 19.85
N THR A 12 -16.16 -0.68 20.84
CA THR A 12 -16.81 -2.00 20.67
C THR A 12 -18.24 -1.90 20.11
N ALA A 13 -18.87 -0.72 20.12
CA ALA A 13 -20.15 -0.47 19.45
C ALA A 13 -19.99 -0.26 17.93
N PHE A 14 -18.76 0.00 17.47
CA PHE A 14 -18.43 0.12 16.06
C PHE A 14 -17.87 -1.24 15.60
N HIS A 15 -18.29 -1.76 14.44
CA HIS A 15 -17.94 -3.07 13.86
C HIS A 15 -16.43 -3.30 13.55
N TRP A 16 -15.51 -2.62 14.26
CA TRP A 16 -14.08 -2.54 13.98
C TRP A 16 -13.35 -3.88 14.11
N GLU A 17 -13.79 -4.77 15.01
CA GLU A 17 -13.25 -6.14 15.09
C GLU A 17 -13.54 -6.96 13.83
N TYR A 18 -14.69 -6.73 13.17
CA TYR A 18 -15.06 -7.42 11.94
C TYR A 18 -14.22 -6.98 10.72
N LEU A 19 -13.68 -5.76 10.76
CA LEU A 19 -12.75 -5.22 9.76
C LEU A 19 -11.28 -5.60 10.05
N ALA A 20 -10.96 -5.88 11.32
CA ALA A 20 -9.64 -6.36 11.74
C ALA A 20 -9.39 -7.81 11.31
N ASP A 21 -10.45 -8.61 11.20
CA ASP A 21 -10.37 -9.96 10.64
C ASP A 21 -10.35 -9.98 9.11
N LEU A 22 -9.70 -11.01 8.56
CA LEU A 22 -9.63 -11.30 7.13
C LEU A 22 -10.94 -11.92 6.62
N ASN A 23 -12.04 -11.18 6.76
CA ASN A 23 -13.33 -11.52 6.19
C ASN A 23 -13.44 -11.04 4.74
N ILE A 24 -14.28 -11.71 3.93
CA ILE A 24 -14.51 -11.35 2.52
C ILE A 24 -14.92 -9.88 2.37
N VAL A 25 -15.76 -9.37 3.28
CA VAL A 25 -16.19 -7.98 3.29
C VAL A 25 -15.02 -7.02 3.58
N SER A 26 -14.16 -7.35 4.54
CA SER A 26 -12.97 -6.56 4.87
C SER A 26 -11.96 -6.53 3.70
N ILE A 27 -11.74 -7.69 3.05
CA ILE A 27 -10.88 -7.81 1.87
C ILE A 27 -11.40 -6.93 0.73
N LEU A 28 -12.68 -7.06 0.38
CA LEU A 28 -13.29 -6.25 -0.67
C LEU A 28 -13.23 -4.76 -0.35
N PHE A 29 -13.50 -4.38 0.90
CA PHE A 29 -13.41 -2.99 1.34
C PHE A 29 -11.99 -2.42 1.21
N ARG A 30 -10.96 -3.17 1.66
CA ARG A 30 -9.55 -2.79 1.52
C ARG A 30 -9.13 -2.68 0.06
N LEU A 31 -9.55 -3.60 -0.80
CA LEU A 31 -9.26 -3.55 -2.24
C LEU A 31 -9.92 -2.34 -2.92
N ILE A 32 -11.17 -2.03 -2.57
CA ILE A 32 -11.85 -0.85 -3.09
C ILE A 32 -11.14 0.43 -2.63
N LEU A 33 -10.77 0.52 -1.35
CA LEU A 33 -10.00 1.65 -0.83
C LEU A 33 -8.63 1.78 -1.51
N ALA A 34 -7.91 0.68 -1.72
CA ALA A 34 -6.64 0.67 -2.43
C ALA A 34 -6.78 1.20 -3.86
N VAL A 35 -7.82 0.76 -4.58
CA VAL A 35 -8.12 1.24 -5.94
C VAL A 35 -8.50 2.72 -5.94
N LEU A 36 -9.28 3.18 -4.96
CA LEU A 36 -9.66 4.59 -4.84
C LEU A 36 -8.46 5.47 -4.52
N CYS A 37 -7.66 5.11 -3.51
CA CYS A 37 -6.47 5.84 -3.11
C CYS A 37 -5.42 5.88 -4.24
N GLY A 38 -5.10 4.72 -4.81
CA GLY A 38 -4.19 4.60 -5.96
C GLY A 38 -4.74 5.29 -7.21
N GLY A 39 -6.06 5.30 -7.39
CA GLY A 39 -6.76 5.99 -8.47
C GLY A 39 -6.68 7.51 -8.33
N ILE A 40 -6.91 8.07 -7.14
CA ILE A 40 -6.83 9.51 -6.88
C ILE A 40 -5.40 10.02 -7.15
N LEU A 41 -4.40 9.33 -6.59
CA LEU A 41 -2.98 9.67 -6.81
C LEU A 41 -2.59 9.50 -8.29
N GLY A 42 -3.04 8.42 -8.93
CA GLY A 42 -2.80 8.15 -10.33
C GLY A 42 -3.49 9.13 -11.28
N PHE A 43 -4.64 9.68 -10.90
CA PHE A 43 -5.43 10.61 -11.71
C PHE A 43 -4.78 11.99 -11.79
N GLU A 44 -4.29 12.50 -10.66
CA GLU A 44 -3.50 13.74 -10.65
C GLU A 44 -2.24 13.63 -11.49
N ARG A 45 -1.61 12.45 -11.50
CA ARG A 45 -0.39 12.18 -12.28
C ARG A 45 -0.66 11.97 -13.77
N ALA A 46 -1.75 11.29 -14.11
CA ALA A 46 -2.18 11.10 -15.50
C ALA A 46 -2.52 12.43 -16.18
N LYS A 47 -3.18 13.35 -15.47
CA LYS A 47 -3.47 14.71 -15.98
C LYS A 47 -2.22 15.52 -16.28
N LYS A 48 -1.10 15.26 -15.60
CA LYS A 48 0.18 15.96 -15.80
C LYS A 48 1.12 15.25 -16.78
N HIS A 49 0.63 14.29 -17.58
CA HIS A 49 1.41 13.49 -18.55
C HIS A 49 2.73 12.93 -17.97
N HIS A 50 2.72 12.52 -16.70
CA HIS A 50 3.91 11.90 -16.09
C HIS A 50 4.09 10.45 -16.54
N ALA A 51 5.33 9.94 -16.47
CA ALA A 51 5.71 8.62 -16.98
C ALA A 51 4.96 7.43 -16.34
N ALA A 52 4.55 7.53 -15.07
CA ALA A 52 3.66 6.56 -14.44
C ALA A 52 2.24 7.15 -14.35
N GLY A 53 1.31 6.53 -15.07
CA GLY A 53 -0.07 6.98 -15.17
C GLY A 53 -1.00 6.36 -14.14
N PHE A 54 -2.30 6.48 -14.41
CA PHE A 54 -3.40 5.97 -13.58
C PHE A 54 -3.34 4.46 -13.36
N ARG A 55 -3.07 3.68 -14.42
CA ARG A 55 -3.00 2.21 -14.35
C ARG A 55 -1.88 1.74 -13.43
N THR A 56 -0.72 2.39 -13.45
CA THR A 56 0.44 1.98 -12.66
C THR A 56 0.19 2.14 -11.16
N HIS A 57 -0.37 3.28 -10.74
CA HIS A 57 -0.64 3.54 -9.32
C HIS A 57 -1.70 2.57 -8.74
N ILE A 58 -2.74 2.24 -9.52
CA ILE A 58 -3.76 1.27 -9.12
C ILE A 58 -3.16 -0.13 -8.96
N ILE A 59 -2.37 -0.60 -9.95
CA ILE A 59 -1.78 -1.94 -9.90
C ILE A 59 -0.79 -2.07 -8.73
N VAL A 60 0.02 -1.03 -8.48
CA VAL A 60 0.99 -1.02 -7.37
C VAL A 60 0.27 -1.05 -6.02
N CYS A 61 -0.76 -0.23 -5.82
CA CYS A 61 -1.51 -0.20 -4.56
C CYS A 61 -2.23 -1.55 -4.35
N LEU A 62 -2.94 -2.06 -5.37
CA LEU A 62 -3.63 -3.35 -5.31
C LEU A 62 -2.66 -4.52 -4.99
N GLY A 63 -1.51 -4.56 -5.68
CA GLY A 63 -0.50 -5.59 -5.46
C GLY A 63 0.10 -5.54 -4.05
N SER A 64 0.34 -4.34 -3.53
CA SER A 64 0.86 -4.12 -2.16
C SER A 64 -0.17 -4.57 -1.12
N THR A 65 -1.45 -4.21 -1.30
CA THR A 65 -2.54 -4.65 -0.42
C THR A 65 -2.65 -6.18 -0.39
N ILE A 66 -2.62 -6.85 -1.55
CA ILE A 66 -2.69 -8.32 -1.64
C ILE A 66 -1.49 -8.97 -0.95
N ALA A 67 -0.27 -8.45 -1.17
CA ALA A 67 0.93 -8.96 -0.52
C ALA A 67 0.87 -8.80 1.01
N MET A 68 0.41 -7.66 1.52
CA MET A 68 0.24 -7.43 2.96
C MET A 68 -0.84 -8.32 3.57
N MET A 69 -1.97 -8.53 2.88
CA MET A 69 -3.01 -9.46 3.33
C MET A 69 -2.51 -10.91 3.36
N THR A 70 -1.71 -11.30 2.38
CA THR A 70 -1.10 -12.64 2.33
C THR A 70 -0.13 -12.83 3.49
N ASN A 71 0.62 -11.78 3.83
CA ASN A 71 1.54 -11.77 4.95
C ASN A 71 0.82 -11.89 6.31
N ASP A 72 -0.27 -11.17 6.50
CA ASP A 72 -1.12 -11.29 7.69
C ASP A 72 -1.70 -12.71 7.81
N PHE A 73 -2.22 -13.25 6.71
CA PHE A 73 -2.73 -14.63 6.68
C PHE A 73 -1.64 -15.65 7.04
N LEU A 74 -0.46 -15.55 6.43
CA LEU A 74 0.65 -16.45 6.70
C LEU A 74 1.13 -16.34 8.15
N SER A 75 1.26 -15.13 8.68
CA SER A 75 1.66 -14.86 10.07
C SER A 75 0.70 -15.50 11.08
N ARG A 76 -0.61 -15.50 10.80
CA ARG A 76 -1.63 -16.14 11.65
C ARG A 76 -1.59 -17.66 11.56
N VAL A 77 -1.29 -18.22 10.38
CA VAL A 77 -1.25 -19.68 10.15
C VAL A 77 0.02 -20.33 10.69
N THR A 78 1.17 -19.68 10.54
CA THR A 78 2.47 -20.28 10.89
C THR A 78 2.98 -19.89 12.27
N GLU A 79 2.28 -19.00 12.99
CA GLU A 79 2.72 -18.35 14.25
C GLU A 79 4.17 -17.84 14.20
N SER A 80 4.68 -17.61 12.99
CA SER A 80 6.06 -17.23 12.75
C SER A 80 6.11 -15.71 12.78
N GLY A 81 6.81 -15.15 13.76
CA GLY A 81 6.77 -13.72 14.13
C GLY A 81 7.22 -12.69 13.08
N ASP A 82 7.47 -13.08 11.83
CA ASP A 82 7.93 -12.20 10.77
C ASP A 82 6.76 -11.56 9.98
N GLY A 83 5.81 -10.97 10.71
CA GLY A 83 4.66 -10.24 10.16
C GLY A 83 5.02 -8.97 9.36
N ALA A 84 6.30 -8.71 9.08
CA ALA A 84 6.74 -7.59 8.25
C ALA A 84 7.49 -8.02 6.97
N ARG A 85 7.74 -9.32 6.75
CA ARG A 85 8.71 -9.77 5.75
C ARG A 85 8.26 -9.49 4.31
N LEU A 86 7.02 -9.82 3.96
CA LEU A 86 6.52 -9.50 2.61
C LEU A 86 6.33 -7.99 2.42
N GLY A 87 5.92 -7.26 3.46
CA GLY A 87 5.82 -5.80 3.41
C GLY A 87 7.17 -5.15 3.08
N ALA A 88 8.25 -5.58 3.74
CA ALA A 88 9.60 -5.13 3.47
C ALA A 88 10.06 -5.44 2.04
N GLN A 89 9.71 -6.62 1.50
CA GLN A 89 10.03 -7.00 0.12
C GLN A 89 9.28 -6.16 -0.91
N VAL A 90 8.01 -5.84 -0.66
CA VAL A 90 7.22 -4.95 -1.52
C VAL A 90 7.87 -3.55 -1.55
N ILE A 91 8.18 -2.96 -0.40
CA ILE A 91 8.82 -1.64 -0.32
C ILE A 91 10.17 -1.63 -1.06
N SER A 92 10.97 -2.69 -0.88
CA SER A 92 12.25 -2.87 -1.58
C SER A 92 12.06 -2.95 -3.11
N GLY A 93 11.10 -3.76 -3.57
CA GLY A 93 10.78 -3.93 -4.99
C GLY A 93 10.30 -2.64 -5.66
N ILE A 94 9.45 -1.87 -4.98
CA ILE A 94 8.99 -0.58 -5.51
C ILE A 94 10.12 0.46 -5.51
N GLY A 95 11.04 0.41 -4.55
CA GLY A 95 12.26 1.24 -4.57
C GLY A 95 13.09 1.03 -5.84
N PHE A 96 13.25 -0.22 -6.27
CA PHE A 96 13.92 -0.56 -7.53
C PHE A 96 13.18 -0.02 -8.76
N LEU A 97 11.85 -0.21 -8.83
CA LEU A 97 11.03 0.33 -9.92
C LEU A 97 11.07 1.87 -9.95
N GLY A 98 11.04 2.52 -8.79
CA GLY A 98 11.14 3.96 -8.64
C GLY A 98 12.46 4.49 -9.19
N ALA A 99 13.59 3.87 -8.86
CA ALA A 99 14.90 4.23 -9.41
C ALA A 99 14.93 4.12 -10.94
N GLY A 100 14.29 3.10 -11.52
CA GLY A 100 14.18 2.93 -12.98
C GLY A 100 13.37 4.02 -13.69
N THR A 101 12.54 4.78 -12.98
CA THR A 101 11.79 5.91 -13.56
C THR A 101 12.55 7.23 -13.56
N ILE A 102 13.70 7.30 -12.87
CA ILE A 102 14.54 8.50 -12.79
C ILE A 102 15.47 8.53 -14.00
N LEU A 103 15.34 9.56 -14.83
CA LEU A 103 16.14 9.71 -16.05
C LEU A 103 16.95 11.01 -15.98
N VAL A 104 18.24 10.91 -16.29
CA VAL A 104 19.13 12.06 -16.42
C VAL A 104 19.26 12.39 -17.91
N THR A 105 18.81 13.58 -18.29
CA THR A 105 18.88 14.07 -19.67
C THR A 105 20.29 14.58 -19.97
N SER A 106 20.73 14.60 -21.25
CA SER A 106 22.03 15.14 -21.68
C SER A 106 22.30 16.60 -21.29
N ARG A 107 21.28 17.34 -20.82
CA ARG A 107 21.40 18.69 -20.25
C ARG A 107 21.54 18.70 -18.71
N ASN A 108 21.93 17.59 -18.09
CA ASN A 108 22.00 17.43 -16.62
C ASN A 108 20.67 17.67 -15.87
N GLN A 109 19.52 17.53 -16.56
CA GLN A 109 18.20 17.65 -15.92
C GLN A 109 17.68 16.28 -15.48
N ILE A 110 17.27 16.19 -14.21
CA ILE A 110 16.67 14.98 -13.63
C ILE A 110 15.16 15.04 -13.84
N ARG A 111 14.61 14.03 -14.52
CA ARG A 111 13.17 13.82 -14.69
C ARG A 111 12.74 12.55 -13.98
N GLY A 112 11.49 12.50 -13.53
CA GLY A 112 10.90 11.29 -12.94
C GLY A 112 11.05 11.14 -11.42
N LEU A 113 11.80 12.00 -10.73
CA LEU A 113 11.92 12.01 -9.26
C LEU A 113 10.56 11.99 -8.53
N THR A 114 9.63 12.85 -8.96
CA THR A 114 8.30 12.94 -8.36
C THR A 114 7.39 11.76 -8.70
N THR A 115 7.66 11.06 -9.81
CA THR A 115 6.99 9.81 -10.19
C THR A 115 7.48 8.65 -9.33
N ALA A 116 8.79 8.57 -9.09
CA ALA A 116 9.38 7.58 -8.18
C ALA A 116 8.82 7.73 -6.76
N ALA A 117 8.79 8.97 -6.24
CA ALA A 117 8.24 9.26 -4.92
C ALA A 117 6.74 8.94 -4.82
N SER A 118 5.95 9.21 -5.87
CA SER A 118 4.51 8.91 -5.85
C SER A 118 4.22 7.41 -5.89
N LEU A 119 5.00 6.64 -6.67
CA LEU A 119 4.89 5.18 -6.68
C LEU A 119 5.25 4.56 -5.33
N TRP A 120 6.30 5.07 -4.68
CA TRP A 120 6.70 4.63 -3.36
C TRP A 120 5.61 4.91 -2.31
N ALA A 121 5.07 6.13 -2.28
CA ALA A 121 3.96 6.47 -1.40
C ALA A 121 2.70 5.60 -1.67
N CYS A 122 2.41 5.29 -2.93
CA CYS A 122 1.30 4.42 -3.31
C CYS A 122 1.44 2.98 -2.81
N ALA A 123 2.67 2.49 -2.63
CA ALA A 123 2.92 1.15 -2.10
C ALA A 123 2.78 1.07 -0.57
N CYS A 124 2.93 2.21 0.11
CA CYS A 124 2.79 2.32 1.57
C CYS A 124 1.36 2.61 2.04
N LEU A 125 0.47 3.02 1.13
CA LEU A 125 -0.96 3.24 1.37
C LEU A 125 -1.74 1.91 1.33
#